data_AF-A0A1H0T9Y4-F1
#
_entry.id   AF-A0A1H0T9Y4-F1
#
_cell.length_a   1.000
_cell.length_b   1.000
_cell.length_c   1.000
_cell.angle_alpha   90.00
_cell.angle_beta   90.00
_cell.angle_gamma   90.00
#
_symmetry.space_group_name_H-M   'P 1'
#
loop_
_entity.id
_entity.type
_entity.pdbx_description
1 polymer ?
#
loop_
_entity_poly.entity_id
_entity_poly.type
_entity_poly.pdbx_seq_one_letter_code
_entity_poly.pdbx_strand_id
1 'polypeptide(L)' 'MFQHFYTCPLEQLEEELSRSSIRMKLQDSPKTDEDRALYQNELDRLSVLKYINQLRKGKLSREDFGLKVELADTPA' A
#
# COMPACT_ATOMS: atom_id res chain seq x y z
N MET A 1 9.37 2.94 -4.43
CA MET A 1 8.58 2.85 -5.70
C MET A 1 7.21 3.56 -5.66
N PHE A 2 6.84 4.30 -4.60
CA PHE A 2 5.49 4.90 -4.45
C PHE A 2 5.37 6.40 -4.76
N GLN A 3 6.45 7.03 -5.24
CA GLN A 3 6.55 8.48 -5.41
C GLN A 3 5.44 9.10 -6.28
N HIS A 4 4.97 8.37 -7.30
CA HIS A 4 3.88 8.83 -8.17
C HIS A 4 2.55 9.04 -7.42
N PHE A 5 2.26 8.24 -6.39
CA PHE A 5 0.99 8.30 -5.66
C PHE A 5 0.86 9.51 -4.73
N TYR A 6 1.97 10.19 -4.44
CA TYR A 6 1.96 11.44 -3.67
C TYR A 6 1.38 12.61 -4.47
N THR A 7 1.49 12.58 -5.80
CA THR A 7 1.17 13.71 -6.67
C THR A 7 0.13 13.41 -7.76
N CYS A 8 -0.18 12.15 -8.04
CA CYS A 8 -1.25 11.78 -8.98
C CYS A 8 -2.64 12.29 -8.53
N PRO A 9 -3.65 12.38 -9.40
CA PRO A 9 -5.04 12.62 -8.98
C PRO A 9 -5.51 11.65 -7.88
N LEU A 10 -6.33 12.12 -6.95
CA LEU A 10 -6.74 11.32 -5.79
C LEU A 10 -7.56 10.09 -6.21
N GLU A 11 -8.38 10.25 -7.25
CA GLU A 11 -9.21 9.21 -7.84
C GLU A 11 -8.35 8.05 -8.37
N GLN A 12 -7.19 8.35 -8.97
CA GLN A 12 -6.27 7.32 -9.46
C GLN A 12 -5.65 6.52 -8.31
N LEU A 13 -5.31 7.20 -7.20
CA LEU A 13 -4.83 6.52 -6.00
C LEU A 13 -5.92 5.63 -5.39
N GLU A 14 -7.18 6.10 -5.36
CA GLU A 14 -8.32 5.33 -4.84
C GLU A 14 -8.66 4.14 -5.74
N GLU A 15 -8.54 4.31 -7.06
CA GLU A 15 -8.72 3.22 -8.01
C GLU A 15 -7.65 2.15 -7.82
N GLU A 16 -6.39 2.52 -7.65
CA GLU A 16 -5.31 1.56 -7.41
C GLU A 16 -5.45 0.84 -6.06
N LEU A 17 -5.94 1.54 -5.02
CA LEU A 17 -6.33 0.94 -3.75
C LEU A 17 -7.42 -0.12 -3.91
N SER A 18 -8.45 0.21 -4.70
CA SER A 18 -9.55 -0.72 -5.01
C SER A 18 -9.04 -1.94 -5.77
N ARG A 19 -8.22 -1.73 -6.81
CA ARG A 19 -7.61 -2.81 -7.61
C ARG A 19 -6.75 -3.74 -6.76
N SER A 20 -5.89 -3.18 -5.91
CA SER A 20 -5.04 -3.97 -5.00
C SER A 20 -5.87 -4.80 -4.04
N SER A 21 -6.93 -4.21 -3.46
CA SER A 21 -7.88 -4.93 -2.59
C SER A 21 -8.62 -6.07 -3.31
N ILE A 22 -9.01 -5.87 -4.58
CA ILE A 22 -9.63 -6.91 -5.40
C ILE A 22 -8.64 -8.04 -5.69
N ARG A 23 -7.40 -7.73 -6.09
CA ARG A 23 -6.35 -8.74 -6.33
C ARG A 23 -6.16 -9.62 -5.10
N MET A 24 -6.08 -9.01 -3.92
CA MET A 24 -5.98 -9.72 -2.65
C MET A 24 -7.16 -10.65 -2.35
N LYS A 25 -8.39 -10.24 -2.69
CA LYS A 25 -9.59 -11.06 -2.49
C LYS A 25 -9.71 -12.22 -3.49
N LEU A 26 -9.20 -12.03 -4.70
CA LEU A 26 -9.22 -13.03 -5.77
C LEU A 26 -8.09 -14.05 -5.66
N GLN A 27 -7.07 -13.76 -4.85
CA GLN A 27 -6.00 -14.71 -4.59
C GLN A 27 -6.54 -15.84 -3.71
N ASP A 28 -6.55 -17.06 -4.25
CA ASP A 28 -6.79 -18.27 -3.45
C ASP A 28 -5.78 -18.31 -2.29
N SER A 29 -6.19 -18.88 -1.15
CA SER A 29 -5.34 -18.96 0.04
C SER A 29 -3.92 -19.42 -0.33
N PRO A 30 -2.86 -18.67 0.01
CA PRO A 30 -1.51 -18.91 -0.52
C PRO A 30 -1.03 -20.32 -0.15
N LYS A 31 -0.76 -21.15 -1.17
CA LYS A 31 -0.47 -22.59 -1.01
C LYS A 31 1.02 -22.86 -0.93
N THR A 32 1.82 -22.07 -1.64
CA THR A 32 3.29 -22.17 -1.66
C THR A 32 3.95 -21.03 -0.88
N ASP A 33 5.24 -21.15 -0.59
CA ASP A 33 6.02 -20.06 0.02
C ASP A 33 6.15 -18.86 -0.93
N GLU A 34 6.20 -19.10 -2.24
CA GLU A 34 6.18 -18.05 -3.26
C GLU A 34 4.85 -17.29 -3.26
N ASP A 35 3.72 -18.00 -3.17
CA ASP A 35 2.39 -17.38 -3.04
C ASP A 35 2.29 -16.55 -1.76
N ARG A 36 2.86 -17.03 -0.65
CA ARG A 36 2.90 -16.30 0.62
C ARG A 36 3.72 -15.02 0.48
N ALA A 37 4.87 -15.06 -0.16
CA ALA A 37 5.70 -13.89 -0.40
C ALA A 37 5.01 -12.87 -1.32
N LEU A 38 4.35 -13.32 -2.38
CA LEU A 38 3.56 -12.46 -3.27
C LEU A 38 2.37 -11.82 -2.53
N TYR A 39 1.66 -12.60 -1.72
CA TYR A 39 0.56 -12.11 -0.91
C TYR A 39 1.01 -11.06 0.12
N GLN A 40 2.16 -11.29 0.76
CA GLN A 40 2.75 -10.33 1.71
C GLN A 40 3.17 -9.03 1.00
N ASN A 41 3.80 -9.12 -0.17
CA ASN A 41 4.15 -7.94 -0.96
C ASN A 41 2.91 -7.12 -1.36
N GLU A 42 1.79 -7.78 -1.70
CA GLU A 42 0.54 -7.07 -2.02
C GLU A 42 -0.10 -6.45 -0.77
N LEU A 43 0.00 -7.10 0.40
CA LEU A 43 -0.40 -6.53 1.70
C LEU A 43 0.37 -5.26 2.04
N ASP A 44 1.70 -5.31 1.89
CA ASP A 44 2.59 -4.19 2.20
C ASP A 44 2.32 -3.04 1.25
N ARG A 45 2.16 -3.33 -0.05
CA ARG A 45 1.74 -2.37 -1.07
C ARG A 45 0.41 -1.71 -0.71
N LEU A 46 -0.61 -2.49 -0.35
CA LEU A 46 -1.92 -1.96 0.03
C LEU A 46 -1.83 -1.06 1.26
N SER A 47 -1.00 -1.42 2.23
CA SER A 47 -0.79 -0.66 3.46
C SER A 47 -0.15 0.71 3.16
N VAL A 48 0.91 0.74 2.35
CA VAL A 48 1.56 1.99 1.93
C VAL A 48 0.58 2.90 1.17
N LEU A 49 -0.18 2.36 0.22
CA LEU A 49 -1.19 3.14 -0.52
C LEU A 49 -2.26 3.73 0.41
N LYS A 50 -2.68 2.99 1.45
CA LYS A 50 -3.64 3.48 2.44
C LYS A 50 -3.06 4.65 3.24
N TYR A 51 -1.81 4.56 3.67
CA TYR A 51 -1.15 5.66 4.38
C TYR A 51 -0.99 6.89 3.50
N ILE A 52 -0.63 6.72 2.22
CA ILE A 52 -0.54 7.84 1.27
C ILE A 52 -1.92 8.50 1.09
N ASN A 53 -2.99 7.71 0.96
CA ASN A 53 -4.36 8.24 0.84
C ASN A 53 -4.79 8.99 2.10
N GLN A 54 -4.48 8.47 3.29
CA GLN A 54 -4.78 9.14 4.56
C GLN A 54 -4.00 10.44 4.71
N LEU A 55 -2.71 10.46 4.38
CA LEU A 55 -1.88 11.67 4.39
C LEU A 55 -2.46 12.73 3.45
N ARG A 56 -2.76 12.35 2.21
CA ARG A 56 -3.30 13.28 1.19
C ARG A 56 -4.68 13.83 1.52
N LYS A 57 -5.48 13.07 2.27
CA LYS A 57 -6.79 13.52 2.78
C LYS A 57 -6.69 14.33 4.09
N GLY A 58 -5.48 14.55 4.62
CA GLY A 58 -5.28 15.24 5.90
C GLY A 58 -5.75 14.43 7.12
N LYS A 59 -5.96 13.12 6.97
CA LYS A 59 -6.37 12.20 8.06
C LYS A 59 -5.18 11.64 8.84
N LEU A 60 -3.97 11.85 8.35
CA LEU A 60 -2.72 11.42 8.98
C LEU A 60 -1.73 12.59 8.89
N SER A 61 -1.07 12.90 10.00
CA SER A 61 -0.01 13.91 10.02
C SER A 61 1.22 13.38 9.28
N ARG A 62 2.13 14.27 8.85
CA ARG A 62 3.36 13.87 8.18
C ARG A 62 4.31 13.10 9.12
N GLU A 63 4.29 13.43 10.41
CA GLU A 63 5.06 12.74 11.45
C GLU A 63 4.53 11.32 11.65
N ASP A 64 3.21 11.17 11.79
CA ASP A 64 2.56 9.84 11.92
C ASP A 64 2.70 9.00 10.64
N PHE A 65 2.78 9.66 9.48
CA PHE A 65 3.04 9.00 8.21
C PHE A 65 4.47 8.45 8.15
N GLY A 66 5.46 9.26 8.55
CA GLY A 66 6.86 8.84 8.63
C GLY A 66 7.02 7.59 9.50
N LEU A 67 6.47 7.60 10.71
CA LEU A 67 6.53 6.45 11.63
C LEU A 67 5.90 5.16 11.08
N LYS A 68 4.90 5.28 10.19
CA LYS A 68 4.18 4.13 9.62
C LYS A 68 4.75 3.64 8.29
N VAL A 69 5.45 4.51 7.55
CA VAL A 69 6.02 4.21 6.22
C VAL A 69 7.52 3.96 6.28
N GLU A 70 8.25 4.49 7.28
CA GLU A 70 9.67 4.16 7.52
C GLU A 70 9.90 2.68 7.83
N LEU A 71 8.85 1.93 8.23
CA LEU A 71 8.90 0.47 8.37
C LEU A 71 8.91 -0.30 7.03
N ALA A 72 8.63 0.36 5.90
CA ALA A 72 8.51 -0.27 4.58
C ALA A 72 9.61 0.13 3.57
N ASP A 73 10.40 1.17 3.86
CA ASP A 73 11.47 1.69 2.99
C ASP A 73 12.87 1.57 3.64
N THR A 74 13.03 0.89 4.79
CA THR A 74 14.37 0.57 5.32
C THR A 74 14.95 -0.63 4.55
N PRO A 75 16.06 -0.48 3.82
CA PRO A 75 16.84 -1.63 3.40
C PRO A 75 17.48 -2.22 4.66
N ALA A 76 17.33 -3.53 4.85
CA ALA A 76 18.16 -4.30 5.77
C ALA A 76 19.64 -4.25 5.36
#